data_AF-A0A2E0PXS7-F1
#
_entry.id   AF-A0A2E0PXS7-F1
#
_cell.length_a   1.000
_cell.length_b   1.000
_cell.length_c   1.000
_cell.angle_alpha   90.00
_cell.angle_beta   90.00
_cell.angle_gamma   90.00
#
_symmetry.space_group_name_H-M   'P 1'
#
loop_
_entity.id
_entity.type
_entity.pdbx_description
1 polymer ?
#
loop_
_entity_poly.entity_id
_entity_poly.type
_entity_poly.pdbx_seq_one_letter_code
_entity_poly.pdbx_strand_id
1 'polypeptide(L)'
;MKFKWHVKRTASNAFFIYHDFDEPTCVSPKFSFRCLLTFDRHWDNPKSNQSMMIRHLDEVKEQGTYCLDGGDLFCAMQGKYDRRSNKSDIRPEHQNGEYLDSLVKTAADFYEPYAHQMPILGLGNHETAILKNHETNLTDRLASELRTRTGSYTKMGGYSTWVKFIFRFPADNERGYKSRASKLLWMFHGSGGDAPMSFGTLNVKRQGSIIPDADLIATGHSHNEFVLPLTRARLSLGGKPYLDEQLHIKVPTYKEEYGVGKVGWHVERGAPPKPVGATWLEFKVQPPAKPLNPADTKSKESSLYCDTIRAK
;
A
#
# COMPACT_ATOMS: atom_id res chain seq x y z
N MET A 1 -17.51 -16.47 -2.85
CA MET A 1 -18.08 -15.37 -3.63
C MET A 1 -16.94 -14.72 -4.41
N LYS A 2 -17.04 -14.61 -5.73
CA LYS A 2 -15.96 -14.07 -6.58
C LYS A 2 -16.20 -12.58 -6.78
N PHE A 3 -15.14 -11.78 -6.65
CA PHE A 3 -15.12 -10.40 -7.11
C PHE A 3 -14.00 -10.28 -8.13
N LYS A 4 -14.16 -9.35 -9.07
CA LYS A 4 -13.09 -8.97 -10.00
C LYS A 4 -12.59 -7.60 -9.59
N TRP A 5 -11.29 -7.38 -9.72
CA TRP A 5 -10.74 -6.05 -9.52
C TRP A 5 -9.90 -5.64 -10.72
N HIS A 6 -9.85 -4.34 -10.96
CA HIS A 6 -8.98 -3.75 -11.97
C HIS A 6 -8.62 -2.32 -11.59
N VAL A 7 -7.53 -1.84 -12.16
CA VAL A 7 -6.92 -0.56 -11.79
C VAL A 7 -6.93 0.37 -12.97
N LYS A 8 -7.17 1.65 -12.70
CA LYS A 8 -7.03 2.75 -13.66
C LYS A 8 -6.20 3.85 -13.04
N ARG A 9 -5.11 4.25 -13.70
CA ARG A 9 -4.36 5.46 -13.36
C ARG A 9 -5.16 6.66 -13.83
N THR A 10 -5.48 7.57 -12.93
CA THR A 10 -6.28 8.77 -13.19
C THR A 10 -5.45 10.04 -13.24
N ALA A 11 -4.30 10.05 -12.56
CA ALA A 11 -3.28 11.09 -12.64
C ALA A 11 -1.88 10.50 -12.44
N SER A 12 -0.84 11.32 -12.50
CA SER A 12 0.55 10.88 -12.32
C SER A 12 0.75 10.10 -11.00
N ASN A 13 0.11 10.50 -9.91
CA ASN A 13 0.18 9.82 -8.62
C ASN A 13 -1.18 9.43 -8.05
N ALA A 14 -2.20 9.20 -8.91
CA ALA A 14 -3.53 8.81 -8.47
C ALA A 14 -4.07 7.60 -9.25
N PHE A 15 -4.64 6.66 -8.51
CA PHE A 15 -5.16 5.40 -9.03
C PHE A 15 -6.56 5.12 -8.48
N PHE A 16 -7.44 4.62 -9.33
CA PHE A 16 -8.70 4.04 -8.94
C PHE A 16 -8.60 2.53 -9.02
N ILE A 17 -9.03 1.84 -7.98
CA ILE A 17 -9.15 0.38 -7.96
C ILE A 17 -10.61 0.04 -7.83
N TYR A 18 -11.15 -0.54 -8.89
CA TYR A 18 -12.53 -0.98 -8.96
C TYR A 18 -12.64 -2.40 -8.43
N HIS A 19 -13.64 -2.66 -7.61
CA HIS A 19 -14.00 -3.97 -7.08
C HIS A 19 -15.43 -4.24 -7.56
N ASP A 20 -15.54 -5.20 -8.46
CA ASP A 20 -16.76 -5.57 -9.15
C ASP A 20 -17.29 -6.86 -8.53
N PHE A 21 -18.46 -6.76 -7.91
CA PHE A 21 -19.16 -7.90 -7.34
C PHE A 21 -20.07 -8.53 -8.39
N ASP A 22 -20.10 -9.87 -8.42
CA ASP A 22 -20.87 -10.62 -9.42
C ASP A 22 -22.36 -10.82 -9.02
N GLU A 23 -22.75 -10.61 -7.76
CA GLU A 23 -24.13 -10.88 -7.28
C GLU A 23 -24.83 -9.63 -6.70
N PRO A 24 -26.12 -9.40 -7.03
CA PRO A 24 -26.95 -8.37 -6.41
C PRO A 24 -27.32 -8.79 -4.99
N THR A 25 -26.97 -7.96 -4.04
CA THR A 25 -27.06 -8.22 -2.61
C THR A 25 -28.40 -7.73 -2.04
N CYS A 26 -29.51 -8.36 -2.41
CA CYS A 26 -30.80 -8.11 -1.76
C CYS A 26 -31.04 -9.02 -0.52
N VAL A 27 -30.14 -9.97 -0.26
CA VAL A 27 -30.21 -10.87 0.90
C VAL A 27 -28.77 -11.10 1.38
N SER A 28 -28.36 -10.44 2.48
CA SER A 28 -27.04 -10.52 3.18
C SER A 28 -26.09 -11.67 2.77
N PRO A 29 -24.78 -11.40 2.58
CA PRO A 29 -23.95 -10.98 3.72
C PRO A 29 -23.11 -9.71 3.50
N LYS A 30 -22.68 -9.13 4.62
CA LYS A 30 -21.60 -8.14 4.68
C LYS A 30 -20.41 -8.69 3.89
N PHE A 31 -19.98 -7.97 2.87
CA PHE A 31 -18.81 -8.37 2.10
C PHE A 31 -17.56 -7.94 2.86
N SER A 32 -16.53 -8.80 2.88
CA SER A 32 -15.19 -8.45 3.33
C SER A 32 -14.20 -8.61 2.18
N PHE A 33 -13.36 -7.60 2.00
CA PHE A 33 -12.21 -7.63 1.09
C PHE A 33 -10.98 -7.17 1.83
N ARG A 34 -9.83 -7.76 1.51
CA ARG A 34 -8.56 -7.37 2.10
C ARG A 34 -7.55 -7.11 1.00
N CYS A 35 -6.78 -6.05 1.11
CA CYS A 35 -5.53 -5.90 0.37
C CYS A 35 -4.36 -5.81 1.34
N LEU A 36 -3.16 -6.16 0.86
CA LEU A 36 -1.94 -6.03 1.65
C LEU A 36 -1.32 -4.65 1.40
N LEU A 37 -0.85 -4.00 2.46
CA LEU A 37 -0.02 -2.80 2.38
C LEU A 37 1.41 -3.18 2.77
N THR A 38 2.37 -2.77 1.94
CA THR A 38 3.80 -2.97 2.22
C THR A 38 4.59 -1.69 2.01
N PHE A 39 5.60 -1.50 2.85
CA PHE A 39 6.59 -0.43 2.76
C PHE A 39 7.95 -1.03 3.13
N ASP A 40 9.04 -0.39 2.70
CA ASP A 40 10.40 -0.71 3.15
C ASP A 40 10.73 -2.21 3.02
N ARG A 41 10.46 -2.81 1.86
CA ARG A 41 10.77 -4.24 1.66
C ARG A 41 12.26 -4.49 1.71
N HIS A 42 13.04 -3.54 1.19
CA HIS A 42 14.50 -3.64 1.10
C HIS A 42 14.95 -5.01 0.61
N TRP A 43 14.30 -5.52 -0.45
CA TRP A 43 14.29 -6.95 -0.79
C TRP A 43 15.70 -7.50 -1.06
N ASP A 44 16.57 -6.64 -1.60
CA ASP A 44 17.97 -6.88 -1.96
C ASP A 44 18.92 -6.85 -0.76
N ASN A 45 18.43 -6.48 0.42
CA ASN A 45 19.23 -6.51 1.64
C ASN A 45 19.21 -7.93 2.27
N PRO A 46 20.36 -8.47 2.72
CA PRO A 46 20.42 -9.77 3.39
C PRO A 46 19.55 -9.88 4.66
N LYS A 47 19.29 -8.76 5.33
CA LYS A 47 18.47 -8.69 6.54
C LYS A 47 16.97 -8.59 6.27
N SER A 48 16.57 -8.51 4.99
CA SER A 48 15.16 -8.57 4.61
C SER A 48 14.66 -10.01 4.62
N ASN A 49 13.55 -10.25 5.33
CA ASN A 49 12.96 -11.56 5.49
C ASN A 49 12.15 -11.96 4.24
N GLN A 50 12.85 -12.53 3.26
CA GLN A 50 12.24 -12.98 2.00
C GLN A 50 11.21 -14.10 2.20
N SER A 51 11.42 -15.02 3.15
CA SER A 51 10.46 -16.08 3.44
C SER A 51 9.11 -15.52 3.92
N MET A 52 9.13 -14.48 4.75
CA MET A 52 7.92 -13.79 5.18
C MET A 52 7.25 -13.04 4.02
N MET A 53 8.03 -12.38 3.16
CA MET A 53 7.51 -11.72 1.95
C MET A 53 6.81 -12.72 1.03
N ILE A 54 7.44 -13.86 0.75
CA ILE A 54 6.88 -14.94 -0.08
C ILE A 54 5.56 -15.41 0.53
N ARG A 55 5.53 -15.73 1.82
CA ARG A 55 4.31 -16.16 2.51
C ARG A 55 3.17 -15.15 2.33
N HIS A 56 3.43 -13.86 2.54
CA HIS A 56 2.38 -12.84 2.38
C HIS A 56 1.94 -12.66 0.92
N LEU A 57 2.86 -12.77 -0.05
CA LEU A 57 2.53 -12.69 -1.48
C LEU A 57 1.76 -13.92 -1.97
N ASP A 58 2.09 -15.10 -1.46
CA ASP A 58 1.33 -16.33 -1.68
C ASP A 58 -0.09 -16.18 -1.12
N GLU A 59 -0.25 -15.69 0.11
CA GLU A 59 -1.58 -15.41 0.69
C GLU A 59 -2.38 -14.41 -0.18
N VAL A 60 -1.75 -13.36 -0.71
CA VAL A 60 -2.40 -12.40 -1.62
C VAL A 60 -2.87 -13.10 -2.90
N LYS A 61 -2.03 -13.98 -3.47
CA LYS A 61 -2.33 -14.72 -4.70
C LYS A 61 -3.44 -15.75 -4.49
N GLU A 62 -3.38 -16.51 -3.39
CA GLU A 62 -4.40 -17.50 -2.99
C GLU A 62 -5.77 -16.86 -2.77
N GLN A 63 -5.82 -15.67 -2.16
CA GLN A 63 -7.07 -14.92 -1.93
C GLN A 63 -7.57 -14.18 -3.18
N GLY A 64 -6.82 -14.18 -4.28
CA GLY A 64 -7.17 -13.45 -5.49
C GLY A 64 -7.20 -11.92 -5.32
N THR A 65 -6.45 -11.41 -4.34
CA THR A 65 -6.38 -9.97 -4.03
C THR A 65 -5.07 -9.35 -4.53
N TYR A 66 -4.69 -8.19 -4.00
CA TYR A 66 -3.51 -7.46 -4.39
C TYR A 66 -2.77 -6.84 -3.19
N CYS A 67 -1.52 -6.47 -3.47
CA CYS A 67 -0.61 -5.77 -2.59
C CYS A 67 -0.33 -4.37 -3.14
N LEU A 68 -0.50 -3.35 -2.31
CA LEU A 68 -0.10 -1.99 -2.60
C LEU A 68 1.24 -1.73 -1.92
N ASP A 69 2.25 -1.39 -2.73
CA ASP A 69 3.58 -1.08 -2.22
C ASP A 69 3.82 0.42 -2.14
N GLY A 70 4.33 0.87 -1.01
CA GLY A 70 4.44 2.28 -0.64
C GLY A 70 5.83 2.91 -0.77
N GLY A 71 6.83 2.17 -1.25
CA GLY A 71 8.20 2.69 -1.43
C GLY A 71 9.26 1.90 -0.67
N ASP A 72 10.53 2.17 -1.01
CA ASP A 72 11.73 1.45 -0.57
C ASP A 72 11.60 -0.08 -0.73
N LEU A 73 11.08 -0.50 -1.89
CA LEU A 73 11.16 -1.89 -2.31
C LEU A 73 12.63 -2.31 -2.43
N PHE A 74 13.45 -1.42 -2.98
CA PHE A 74 14.90 -1.57 -3.06
C PHE A 74 15.58 -0.87 -1.89
N CYS A 75 16.49 -1.57 -1.24
CA CYS A 75 17.50 -0.99 -0.38
C CYS A 75 18.48 -0.16 -1.21
N ALA A 76 19.07 -0.74 -2.26
CA ALA A 76 19.94 -0.03 -3.22
C ALA A 76 21.08 0.80 -2.59
N MET A 77 21.47 0.54 -1.33
CA MET A 77 22.46 1.35 -0.61
C MET A 77 23.92 0.93 -0.87
N GLN A 78 24.14 -0.01 -1.78
CA GLN A 78 25.47 -0.63 -1.99
C GLN A 78 26.13 -0.20 -3.30
N GLY A 79 25.53 0.78 -3.99
CA GLY A 79 26.04 1.31 -5.25
C GLY A 79 27.27 2.19 -5.06
N LYS A 80 27.97 2.42 -6.18
CA LYS A 80 29.12 3.34 -6.23
C LYS A 80 28.69 4.73 -5.72
N TYR A 81 29.49 5.30 -4.82
CA TYR A 81 29.29 6.60 -4.16
C TYR A 81 28.24 6.64 -3.04
N ASP A 82 27.60 5.52 -2.67
CA ASP A 82 26.82 5.48 -1.44
C ASP A 82 27.75 5.41 -0.22
N ARG A 83 27.75 6.48 0.59
CA ARG A 83 28.59 6.58 1.80
C ARG A 83 28.20 5.58 2.89
N ARG A 84 27.04 4.94 2.74
CA ARG A 84 26.50 3.92 3.67
C ARG A 84 26.85 2.50 3.22
N SER A 85 27.52 2.33 2.08
CA SER A 85 27.78 1.01 1.51
C SER A 85 28.62 0.14 2.45
N ASN A 86 28.22 -1.11 2.60
CA ASN A 86 28.93 -2.16 3.31
C ASN A 86 28.77 -3.49 2.57
N LYS A 87 29.89 -4.17 2.27
CA LYS A 87 29.91 -5.45 1.57
C LYS A 87 29.20 -6.59 2.31
N SER A 88 28.92 -6.45 3.62
CA SER A 88 28.08 -7.42 4.35
C SER A 88 26.58 -7.23 4.13
N ASP A 89 26.16 -6.06 3.61
CA ASP A 89 24.75 -5.68 3.42
C ASP A 89 24.31 -5.82 1.95
N ILE A 90 25.04 -6.62 1.16
CA ILE A 90 24.74 -6.97 -0.23
C ILE A 90 24.60 -8.49 -0.39
N ARG A 91 23.55 -8.93 -1.07
CA ARG A 91 23.34 -10.36 -1.38
C ARG A 91 24.35 -10.85 -2.43
N PRO A 92 24.79 -12.12 -2.40
CA PRO A 92 25.80 -12.65 -3.32
C PRO A 92 25.51 -12.40 -4.80
N GLU A 93 24.24 -12.56 -5.20
CA GLU A 93 23.77 -12.34 -6.57
C GLU A 93 23.93 -10.89 -7.06
N HIS A 94 24.13 -9.92 -6.17
CA HIS A 94 24.32 -8.51 -6.50
C HIS A 94 25.78 -8.05 -6.38
N GLN A 95 26.69 -8.96 -5.99
CA GLN A 95 28.14 -8.67 -5.90
C GLN A 95 28.81 -8.72 -7.28
N ASN A 96 28.38 -7.84 -8.17
CA ASN A 96 28.85 -7.77 -9.54
C ASN A 96 29.05 -6.30 -9.99
N GLY A 97 29.64 -6.11 -11.18
CA GLY A 97 29.92 -4.77 -11.73
C GLY A 97 28.69 -3.99 -12.17
N GLU A 98 27.55 -4.66 -12.34
CA GLU A 98 26.29 -4.13 -12.87
C GLU A 98 25.24 -4.04 -11.76
N TYR A 99 25.65 -3.59 -10.56
CA TYR A 99 24.83 -3.64 -9.34
C TYR A 99 23.37 -3.22 -9.54
N LEU A 100 23.11 -2.00 -10.04
CA LEU A 100 21.75 -1.48 -10.19
C LEU A 100 20.92 -2.27 -11.21
N ASP A 101 21.54 -2.80 -12.26
CA ASP A 101 20.86 -3.62 -13.25
C ASP A 101 20.56 -5.01 -12.70
N SER A 102 21.49 -5.58 -11.93
CA SER A 102 21.30 -6.84 -11.23
C SER A 102 20.17 -6.77 -10.21
N LEU A 103 20.00 -5.63 -9.51
CA LEU A 103 18.85 -5.39 -8.62
C LEU A 103 17.54 -5.51 -9.38
N VAL A 104 17.39 -4.81 -10.51
CA VAL A 104 16.15 -4.82 -11.29
C VAL A 104 15.88 -6.22 -11.84
N LYS A 105 16.90 -6.87 -12.43
CA LYS A 105 16.75 -8.19 -13.05
C LYS A 105 16.30 -9.24 -12.03
N THR A 106 17.01 -9.34 -10.92
CA THR A 106 16.72 -10.35 -9.88
C THR A 106 15.44 -10.05 -9.11
N ALA A 107 15.09 -8.77 -8.93
CA ALA A 107 13.78 -8.38 -8.41
C ALA A 107 12.66 -8.79 -9.36
N ALA A 108 12.84 -8.58 -10.68
CA ALA A 108 11.87 -9.01 -11.66
C ALA A 108 11.67 -10.53 -11.61
N ASP A 109 12.76 -11.31 -11.56
CA ASP A 109 12.70 -12.77 -11.40
C ASP A 109 11.93 -13.19 -10.14
N PHE A 110 12.16 -12.51 -9.01
CA PHE A 110 11.49 -12.79 -7.73
C PHE A 110 9.99 -12.42 -7.75
N TYR A 111 9.62 -11.27 -8.30
CA TYR A 111 8.25 -10.74 -8.26
C TYR A 111 7.39 -11.19 -9.45
N GLU A 112 7.97 -11.78 -10.49
CA GLU A 112 7.27 -12.28 -11.68
C GLU A 112 6.03 -13.14 -11.35
N PRO A 113 6.09 -14.12 -10.40
CA PRO A 113 4.93 -14.94 -10.04
C PRO A 113 3.77 -14.17 -9.39
N TYR A 114 4.00 -12.93 -8.97
CA TYR A 114 3.11 -12.07 -8.20
C TYR A 114 2.77 -10.75 -8.93
N ALA A 115 3.26 -10.56 -10.17
CA ALA A 115 3.15 -9.29 -10.88
C ALA A 115 1.69 -8.82 -11.04
N HIS A 116 0.77 -9.74 -11.30
CA HIS A 116 -0.67 -9.44 -11.41
C HIS A 116 -1.30 -9.03 -10.07
N GLN A 117 -0.67 -9.32 -8.94
CA GLN A 117 -1.11 -8.96 -7.60
C GLN A 117 -0.45 -7.67 -7.10
N MET A 118 0.50 -7.07 -7.84
CA MET A 118 1.20 -5.85 -7.42
C MET A 118 0.91 -4.71 -8.40
N PRO A 119 -0.29 -4.11 -8.37
CA PRO A 119 -0.68 -3.11 -9.36
C PRO A 119 0.07 -1.77 -9.22
N ILE A 120 0.56 -1.45 -8.02
CA ILE A 120 1.18 -0.17 -7.69
C ILE A 120 2.48 -0.41 -6.91
N LEU A 121 3.58 0.14 -7.42
CA LEU A 121 4.89 0.17 -6.75
C LEU A 121 5.26 1.62 -6.42
N GLY A 122 5.28 1.98 -5.14
CA GLY A 122 5.63 3.32 -4.66
C GLY A 122 7.11 3.65 -4.81
N LEU A 123 7.44 4.94 -4.72
CA LEU A 123 8.82 5.41 -4.59
C LEU A 123 9.13 5.68 -3.11
N GLY A 124 10.30 5.27 -2.64
CA GLY A 124 10.81 5.70 -1.34
C GLY A 124 12.09 6.53 -1.46
N ASN A 125 12.72 6.82 -0.31
CA ASN A 125 13.93 7.65 -0.27
C ASN A 125 15.15 6.91 -0.82
N HIS A 126 15.15 5.58 -0.84
CA HIS A 126 16.23 4.79 -1.41
C HIS A 126 16.19 4.87 -2.93
N GLU A 127 15.05 4.62 -3.57
CA GLU A 127 14.97 4.70 -5.03
C GLU A 127 15.11 6.14 -5.54
N THR A 128 14.59 7.13 -4.81
CA THR A 128 14.76 8.53 -5.20
C THR A 128 16.21 9.01 -5.03
N ALA A 129 16.96 8.48 -4.07
CA ALA A 129 18.40 8.74 -3.96
C ALA A 129 19.18 8.17 -5.16
N ILE A 130 18.82 6.97 -5.64
CA ILE A 130 19.40 6.42 -6.86
C ILE A 130 19.02 7.25 -8.08
N LEU A 131 17.74 7.61 -8.23
CA LEU A 131 17.30 8.48 -9.33
C LEU A 131 18.08 9.81 -9.35
N LYS A 132 18.32 10.40 -8.18
CA LYS A 132 19.05 11.67 -8.06
C LYS A 132 20.54 11.56 -8.42
N ASN A 133 21.19 10.47 -8.04
CA ASN A 133 22.65 10.35 -8.16
C ASN A 133 23.10 9.57 -9.41
N HIS A 134 22.22 8.75 -9.97
CA HIS A 134 22.52 7.83 -11.08
C HIS A 134 21.52 7.95 -12.23
N GLU A 135 20.57 8.89 -12.17
CA GLU A 135 19.62 9.22 -13.25
C GLU A 135 18.76 8.03 -13.70
N THR A 136 18.65 7.00 -12.86
CA THR A 136 17.89 5.78 -13.13
C THR A 136 16.82 5.55 -12.07
N ASN A 137 15.60 5.27 -12.52
CA ASN A 137 14.48 4.97 -11.64
C ASN A 137 14.30 3.45 -11.50
N LEU A 138 14.72 2.87 -10.38
CA LEU A 138 14.63 1.42 -10.16
C LEU A 138 13.19 0.92 -10.13
N THR A 139 12.28 1.66 -9.50
CA THR A 139 10.86 1.29 -9.40
C THR A 139 10.18 1.27 -10.76
N ASP A 140 10.43 2.28 -11.62
CA ASP A 140 9.85 2.32 -12.97
C ASP A 140 10.43 1.22 -13.87
N ARG A 141 11.73 0.95 -13.73
CA ARG A 141 12.39 -0.15 -14.45
C ARG A 141 11.81 -1.50 -14.05
N LEU A 142 11.65 -1.78 -12.75
CA LEU A 142 11.02 -3.00 -12.26
C LEU A 142 9.57 -3.11 -12.75
N ALA A 143 8.77 -2.04 -12.61
CA ALA A 143 7.40 -2.03 -13.08
C ALA A 143 7.31 -2.32 -14.60
N SER A 144 8.21 -1.72 -15.38
CA SER A 144 8.27 -1.94 -16.84
C SER A 144 8.68 -3.36 -17.20
N GLU A 145 9.64 -3.93 -16.48
CA GLU A 145 10.08 -5.31 -16.67
C GLU A 145 8.96 -6.31 -16.36
N LEU A 146 8.29 -6.16 -15.20
CA LEU A 146 7.17 -7.02 -14.81
C LEU A 146 6.03 -6.97 -15.83
N ARG A 147 5.67 -5.77 -16.32
CA ARG A 147 4.65 -5.63 -17.38
C ARG A 147 5.08 -6.31 -18.67
N THR A 148 6.34 -6.17 -19.06
CA THR A 148 6.87 -6.74 -20.31
C THR A 148 6.84 -8.27 -20.28
N ARG A 149 7.23 -8.87 -19.14
CA ARG A 149 7.27 -10.33 -18.98
C ARG A 149 5.89 -10.98 -18.81
N THR A 150 4.99 -10.31 -18.09
CA THR A 150 3.73 -10.94 -17.63
C THR A 150 2.46 -10.36 -18.24
N GLY A 151 2.54 -9.19 -18.87
CA GLY A 151 1.34 -8.44 -19.28
C GLY A 151 0.53 -7.89 -18.09
N SER A 152 1.09 -7.88 -16.89
CA SER A 152 0.46 -7.30 -15.70
C SER A 152 0.20 -5.79 -15.84
N TYR A 153 -0.60 -5.23 -14.94
CA TYR A 153 -0.88 -3.79 -14.94
C TYR A 153 0.23 -2.95 -14.30
N THR A 154 1.13 -3.56 -13.52
CA THR A 154 2.06 -2.91 -12.57
C THR A 154 2.58 -1.54 -13.02
N LYS A 155 2.22 -0.50 -12.26
CA LYS A 155 2.63 0.88 -12.49
C LYS A 155 3.42 1.41 -11.30
N MET A 156 4.40 2.25 -11.60
CA MET A 156 5.04 3.08 -10.60
C MET A 156 4.05 4.14 -10.07
N GLY A 157 3.96 4.25 -8.76
CA GLY A 157 3.33 5.35 -8.02
C GLY A 157 4.33 6.47 -7.69
N GLY A 158 3.85 7.54 -7.07
CA GLY A 158 4.73 8.59 -6.56
C GLY A 158 5.33 8.26 -5.20
N TYR A 159 6.17 9.17 -4.68
CA TYR A 159 6.60 9.16 -3.27
C TYR A 159 5.41 9.35 -2.32
N SER A 160 4.40 10.08 -2.79
CA SER A 160 3.03 9.98 -2.30
C SER A 160 2.12 9.49 -3.42
N THR A 161 1.15 8.65 -3.09
CA THR A 161 0.22 8.04 -4.04
C THR A 161 -1.19 8.02 -3.47
N TRP A 162 -2.15 8.52 -4.26
CA TRP A 162 -3.57 8.43 -3.96
C TRP A 162 -4.17 7.16 -4.56
N VAL A 163 -4.91 6.42 -3.75
CA VAL A 163 -5.63 5.20 -4.16
C VAL A 163 -7.08 5.32 -3.74
N LYS A 164 -8.00 5.41 -4.71
CA LYS A 164 -9.43 5.36 -4.45
C LYS A 164 -9.94 3.94 -4.67
N PHE A 165 -10.33 3.27 -3.60
CA PHE A 165 -11.07 2.02 -3.66
C PHE A 165 -12.51 2.33 -4.06
N ILE A 166 -13.00 1.71 -5.12
CA ILE A 166 -14.37 1.88 -5.63
C ILE A 166 -15.03 0.50 -5.62
N PHE A 167 -16.08 0.35 -4.82
CA PHE A 167 -16.87 -0.88 -4.70
C PHE A 167 -18.12 -0.75 -5.55
N ARG A 168 -18.32 -1.64 -6.53
CA ARG A 168 -19.39 -1.58 -7.52
C ARG A 168 -20.24 -2.85 -7.48
N PHE A 169 -21.55 -2.67 -7.36
CA PHE A 169 -22.53 -3.75 -7.26
C PHE A 169 -23.46 -3.73 -8.48
N PRO A 170 -23.83 -4.91 -9.00
CA PRO A 170 -24.66 -5.02 -10.19
C PRO A 170 -26.05 -4.42 -9.92
N ALA A 171 -26.63 -3.84 -10.96
CA ALA A 171 -28.02 -3.38 -10.93
C ALA A 171 -28.99 -4.57 -11.09
N ASP A 172 -30.15 -4.51 -10.43
CA ASP A 172 -31.23 -5.53 -10.54
C ASP A 172 -31.85 -5.66 -11.96
N ASN A 173 -31.43 -4.82 -12.91
CA ASN A 173 -31.96 -4.76 -14.27
C ASN A 173 -30.76 -4.70 -15.21
N GLU A 174 -30.69 -5.64 -16.15
CA GLU A 174 -29.50 -6.00 -16.93
C GLU A 174 -28.73 -4.80 -17.54
N ARG A 175 -27.40 -4.86 -17.35
CA ARG A 175 -26.32 -3.96 -17.83
C ARG A 175 -26.12 -2.66 -17.01
N GLY A 176 -25.38 -2.78 -15.91
CA GLY A 176 -24.73 -1.65 -15.24
C GLY A 176 -24.44 -1.86 -13.76
N TYR A 177 -23.65 -0.96 -13.16
CA TYR A 177 -23.43 -0.88 -11.70
C TYR A 177 -24.19 0.33 -11.13
N LYS A 178 -25.16 0.12 -10.21
CA LYS A 178 -26.00 1.19 -9.64
C LYS A 178 -25.44 1.77 -8.34
N SER A 179 -24.89 0.94 -7.45
CA SER A 179 -24.42 1.37 -6.12
C SER A 179 -22.90 1.46 -6.06
N ARG A 180 -22.39 2.57 -5.51
CA ARG A 180 -20.95 2.84 -5.38
C ARG A 180 -20.62 3.32 -3.98
N ALA A 181 -19.67 2.66 -3.33
CA ALA A 181 -19.02 3.11 -2.12
C ALA A 181 -17.57 3.30 -2.46
N SER A 182 -16.92 4.24 -1.79
CA SER A 182 -15.50 4.43 -1.96
C SER A 182 -14.82 4.78 -0.67
N LYS A 183 -13.54 4.42 -0.61
CA LYS A 183 -12.60 4.87 0.41
C LYS A 183 -11.37 5.41 -0.28
N LEU A 184 -10.85 6.52 0.23
CA LEU A 184 -9.69 7.18 -0.31
C LEU A 184 -8.50 6.96 0.61
N LEU A 185 -7.46 6.31 0.08
CA LEU A 185 -6.18 6.11 0.72
C LEU A 185 -5.15 7.08 0.16
N TRP A 186 -4.41 7.70 1.05
CA TRP A 186 -3.17 8.39 0.73
C TRP A 186 -2.00 7.59 1.30
N MET A 187 -1.17 7.05 0.42
CA MET A 187 0.09 6.40 0.76
C MET A 187 1.21 7.41 0.64
N PHE A 188 2.11 7.45 1.61
CA PHE A 188 3.30 8.28 1.57
C PHE A 188 4.43 7.51 2.23
N HIS A 189 5.54 7.35 1.51
CA HIS A 189 6.67 6.55 2.01
C HIS A 189 7.03 6.92 3.44
N GLY A 190 7.16 8.22 3.70
CA GLY A 190 7.45 8.78 5.01
C GLY A 190 8.54 9.82 4.89
N SER A 191 8.94 10.39 6.03
CA SER A 191 10.05 11.34 6.06
C SER A 191 10.56 11.48 7.48
N GLY A 192 11.78 11.99 7.64
CA GLY A 192 12.39 12.25 8.95
C GLY A 192 13.22 11.08 9.47
N GLY A 193 13.61 11.16 10.74
CA GLY A 193 14.36 10.10 11.42
C GLY A 193 13.46 9.09 12.13
N ASP A 194 14.08 8.21 12.92
CA ASP A 194 13.33 7.35 13.83
C ASP A 194 12.58 8.19 14.89
N ALA A 195 11.52 7.60 15.44
CA ALA A 195 10.65 8.22 16.44
C ALA A 195 10.50 7.31 17.66
N PRO A 196 11.57 7.10 18.46
CA PRO A 196 11.61 6.09 19.52
C PRO A 196 10.58 6.31 20.63
N MET A 197 10.21 7.57 20.90
CA MET A 197 9.28 7.91 21.99
C MET A 197 7.80 7.86 21.56
N SER A 198 7.50 8.26 20.33
CA SER A 198 6.12 8.45 19.87
C SER A 198 5.69 7.45 18.80
N PHE A 199 6.60 6.61 18.32
CA PHE A 199 6.40 5.71 17.18
C PHE A 199 5.99 6.44 15.89
N GLY A 200 6.17 7.77 15.83
CA GLY A 200 5.77 8.63 14.72
C GLY A 200 4.34 9.17 14.81
N THR A 201 3.60 8.87 15.88
CA THR A 201 2.18 9.26 16.04
C THR A 201 1.95 10.78 16.10
N LEU A 202 2.97 11.58 16.43
CA LEU A 202 2.89 13.05 16.39
C LEU A 202 2.56 13.59 14.99
N ASN A 203 2.90 12.86 13.92
CA ASN A 203 2.58 13.25 12.56
C ASN A 203 1.11 12.97 12.18
N VAL A 204 0.37 12.17 12.95
CA VAL A 204 -1.04 11.85 12.66
C VAL A 204 -1.87 13.12 12.56
N LYS A 205 -1.78 14.01 13.56
CA LYS A 205 -2.53 15.27 13.56
C LYS A 205 -2.09 16.22 12.43
N ARG A 206 -0.79 16.26 12.13
CA ARG A 206 -0.25 17.08 11.02
C ARG A 206 -0.75 16.57 9.67
N GLN A 207 -0.70 15.27 9.45
CA GLN A 207 -1.17 14.64 8.22
C GLN A 207 -2.68 14.81 8.06
N GLY A 208 -3.45 14.63 9.13
CA GLY A 208 -4.91 14.79 9.07
C GLY A 208 -5.37 16.22 8.79
N SER A 209 -4.56 17.24 9.10
CA SER A 209 -4.87 18.63 8.74
C SER A 209 -4.51 18.97 7.28
N ILE A 210 -3.41 18.43 6.75
CA ILE A 210 -2.96 18.72 5.37
C ILE A 210 -3.58 17.79 4.32
N ILE A 211 -4.03 16.60 4.72
CA ILE A 211 -4.70 15.60 3.86
C ILE A 211 -6.11 15.32 4.42
N PRO A 212 -7.01 16.32 4.44
CA PRO A 212 -8.33 16.18 5.08
C PRO A 212 -9.31 15.30 4.29
N ASP A 213 -9.03 15.05 3.01
CA ASP A 213 -9.92 14.29 2.11
C ASP A 213 -9.73 12.78 2.20
N ALA A 214 -8.57 12.31 2.69
CA ALA A 214 -8.32 10.88 2.82
C ALA A 214 -9.18 10.28 3.94
N ASP A 215 -9.72 9.09 3.69
CA ASP A 215 -10.27 8.22 4.73
C ASP A 215 -9.14 7.46 5.45
N LEU A 216 -8.08 7.14 4.71
CA LEU A 216 -6.96 6.32 5.14
C LEU A 216 -5.64 7.01 4.83
N ILE A 217 -4.70 6.96 5.76
CA ILE A 217 -3.33 7.43 5.57
C ILE A 217 -2.38 6.30 5.93
N ALA A 218 -1.58 5.83 4.98
CA ALA A 218 -0.59 4.78 5.22
C ALA A 218 0.83 5.30 4.99
N THR A 219 1.73 5.03 5.93
CA THR A 219 3.14 5.42 5.84
C THR A 219 4.10 4.32 6.30
N GLY A 220 5.34 4.37 5.85
CA GLY A 220 6.46 3.49 6.24
C GLY A 220 7.66 4.32 6.72
N HIS A 221 8.85 4.06 6.18
CA HIS A 221 10.14 4.75 6.35
C HIS A 221 10.82 4.60 7.72
N SER A 222 10.08 4.72 8.83
CA SER A 222 10.68 4.65 10.18
C SER A 222 10.58 3.26 10.82
N HIS A 223 10.02 2.27 10.11
CA HIS A 223 9.90 0.87 10.54
C HIS A 223 9.14 0.67 11.87
N ASN A 224 8.43 1.69 12.34
CA ASN A 224 7.54 1.57 13.49
C ASN A 224 6.18 1.02 13.02
N GLU A 225 5.34 0.60 13.96
CA GLU A 225 4.00 0.11 13.65
C GLU A 225 2.98 0.79 14.56
N PHE A 226 1.87 1.22 13.97
CA PHE A 226 0.67 1.62 14.69
C PHE A 226 -0.54 1.65 13.77
N VAL A 227 -1.71 1.51 14.37
CA VAL A 227 -3.01 1.77 13.75
C VAL A 227 -3.74 2.74 14.67
N LEU A 228 -3.94 3.98 14.21
CA LEU A 228 -4.47 5.06 15.03
C LEU A 228 -5.66 5.72 14.32
N PRO A 229 -6.89 5.52 14.82
CA PRO A 229 -8.08 6.22 14.32
C PRO A 229 -8.13 7.66 14.84
N LEU A 230 -8.38 8.61 13.94
CA LEU A 230 -8.64 10.02 14.26
C LEU A 230 -10.09 10.36 13.92
N THR A 231 -10.93 10.50 14.94
CA THR A 231 -12.31 10.97 14.77
C THR A 231 -12.34 12.47 14.42
N ARG A 232 -13.17 12.84 13.45
CA ARG A 232 -13.31 14.23 12.98
C ARG A 232 -14.78 14.63 12.95
N ALA A 233 -15.06 15.88 13.34
CA ALA A 233 -16.36 16.49 13.11
C ALA A 233 -16.42 17.04 11.69
N ARG A 234 -17.48 16.72 10.96
CA ARG A 234 -17.71 17.12 9.58
C ARG A 234 -19.11 17.69 9.42
N LEU A 235 -19.30 18.46 8.36
CA LEU A 235 -20.61 18.96 7.95
C LEU A 235 -20.87 18.45 6.54
N SER A 236 -22.01 17.79 6.34
CA SER A 236 -22.40 17.34 5.01
C SER A 236 -22.75 18.52 4.12
N LEU A 237 -22.77 18.33 2.80
CA LEU A 237 -23.22 19.36 1.86
C LEU A 237 -24.66 19.83 2.14
N GLY A 238 -25.49 18.98 2.74
CA GLY A 238 -26.85 19.30 3.18
C GLY A 238 -26.93 19.96 4.56
N GLY A 239 -25.80 20.37 5.15
CA GLY A 239 -25.76 21.06 6.44
C GLY A 239 -25.98 20.17 7.66
N LYS A 240 -25.85 18.85 7.54
CA LYS A 240 -25.99 17.93 8.67
C LYS A 240 -24.63 17.63 9.29
N PRO A 241 -24.41 17.96 10.58
CA PRO A 241 -23.19 17.56 11.28
C PRO A 241 -23.12 16.04 11.37
N TYR A 242 -21.93 15.48 11.17
CA TYR A 242 -21.66 14.06 11.37
C TYR A 242 -20.22 13.86 11.85
N LEU A 243 -19.96 12.69 12.42
CA LEU A 243 -18.61 12.27 12.78
C LEU A 243 -18.13 11.25 11.76
N ASP A 244 -16.88 11.39 11.32
CA ASP A 244 -16.18 10.35 10.58
C ASP A 244 -14.85 10.01 11.26
N GLU A 245 -14.16 9.01 10.72
CA GLU A 245 -12.86 8.57 11.17
C GLU A 245 -11.88 8.57 10.01
N GLN A 246 -10.70 9.15 10.23
CA GLN A 246 -9.53 8.97 9.39
C GLN A 246 -8.60 7.96 10.04
N LEU A 247 -8.32 6.85 9.37
CA LEU A 247 -7.43 5.81 9.90
C LEU A 247 -6.00 6.07 9.48
N HIS A 248 -5.11 6.26 10.45
CA HIS A 248 -3.67 6.36 10.20
C HIS A 248 -2.99 5.04 10.48
N ILE A 249 -2.18 4.59 9.52
CA ILE A 249 -1.52 3.30 9.52
C ILE A 249 -0.03 3.55 9.31
N LYS A 250 0.78 3.01 10.22
CA LYS A 250 2.22 2.91 10.06
C LYS A 250 2.54 1.45 9.80
N VAL A 251 2.98 1.17 8.58
CA VAL A 251 3.29 -0.19 8.12
C VAL A 251 4.74 -0.51 8.50
N PRO A 252 5.01 -1.66 9.12
CA PRO A 252 6.37 -2.09 9.43
C PRO A 252 7.15 -2.48 8.16
N THR A 253 8.42 -2.82 8.32
CA THR A 253 9.35 -3.25 7.26
C THR A 253 9.47 -4.79 7.19
N TYR A 254 10.05 -5.33 6.13
CA TYR A 254 10.54 -6.73 6.13
C TYR A 254 11.99 -6.88 6.62
N LYS A 255 12.68 -5.77 6.90
CA LYS A 255 14.09 -5.75 7.28
C LYS A 255 14.28 -5.76 8.80
N GLU A 256 14.92 -6.82 9.31
CA GLU A 256 15.25 -6.94 10.73
C GLU A 256 16.69 -6.50 10.98
N GLU A 257 16.90 -5.39 11.70
CA GLU A 257 18.23 -4.78 11.83
C GLU A 257 18.82 -4.86 13.24
N TYR A 258 18.05 -5.30 14.23
CA TYR A 258 18.46 -5.31 15.64
C TYR A 258 19.09 -6.64 16.04
N GLY A 259 18.54 -7.77 15.59
CA GLY A 259 18.96 -9.11 15.97
C GLY A 259 19.00 -9.29 17.49
N VAL A 260 20.19 -9.60 18.03
CA VAL A 260 20.44 -9.70 19.49
C VAL A 260 21.08 -8.43 20.08
N GLY A 261 21.17 -7.34 19.32
CA GLY A 261 21.76 -6.08 19.78
C GLY A 261 23.29 -6.10 19.90
N LYS A 262 23.99 -6.99 19.19
CA LYS A 262 25.45 -7.17 19.33
C LYS A 262 26.27 -6.18 18.49
N VAL A 263 25.90 -5.95 17.23
CA VAL A 263 26.66 -5.15 16.25
C VAL A 263 25.74 -4.57 15.17
N GLY A 264 26.20 -3.51 14.51
CA GLY A 264 25.57 -2.95 13.32
C GLY A 264 25.02 -1.54 13.54
N TRP A 265 24.96 -0.78 12.45
CA TRP A 265 24.61 0.65 12.49
C TRP A 265 23.29 0.95 13.21
N HIS A 266 22.28 0.09 13.06
CA HIS A 266 20.99 0.25 13.74
C HIS A 266 21.12 0.19 15.27
N VAL A 267 21.94 -0.73 15.78
CA VAL A 267 22.24 -0.86 17.21
C VAL A 267 23.13 0.29 17.69
N GLU A 268 24.18 0.61 16.92
CA GLU A 268 25.19 1.62 17.27
C GLU A 268 24.60 3.04 17.39
N ARG A 269 23.58 3.37 16.58
CA ARG A 269 22.86 4.65 16.70
C ARG A 269 21.83 4.69 17.83
N GLY A 270 21.71 3.62 18.62
CA GLY A 270 20.75 3.49 19.70
C GLY A 270 19.30 3.28 19.25
N ALA A 271 19.07 2.77 18.03
CA ALA A 271 17.71 2.50 17.58
C ALA A 271 17.18 1.20 18.21
N PRO A 272 15.91 1.19 18.69
CA PRO A 272 15.33 0.01 19.34
C PRO A 272 15.00 -1.09 18.31
N PRO A 273 14.70 -2.32 18.76
CA PRO A 273 14.11 -3.34 17.91
C PRO A 273 12.86 -2.82 17.21
N LYS A 274 12.65 -3.23 15.95
CA LYS A 274 11.52 -2.80 15.13
C LYS A 274 10.61 -3.98 14.78
N PRO A 275 9.28 -3.78 14.72
CA PRO A 275 8.37 -4.78 14.20
C PRO A 275 8.70 -5.10 12.74
N VAL A 276 8.52 -6.37 12.37
CA VAL A 276 8.76 -6.88 11.02
C VAL A 276 7.46 -7.45 10.47
N GLY A 277 7.06 -7.02 9.28
CA GLY A 277 5.87 -7.54 8.62
C GLY A 277 5.28 -6.59 7.60
N ALA A 278 3.96 -6.67 7.49
CA ALA A 278 3.14 -5.86 6.61
C ALA A 278 1.76 -5.73 7.23
N THR A 279 0.91 -4.88 6.65
CA THR A 279 -0.41 -4.62 7.20
C THR A 279 -1.50 -5.02 6.22
N TRP A 280 -2.42 -5.86 6.67
CA TRP A 280 -3.63 -6.17 5.92
C TRP A 280 -4.71 -5.14 6.17
N LEU A 281 -5.19 -4.53 5.09
CA LEU A 281 -6.30 -3.59 5.10
C LEU A 281 -7.61 -4.29 4.75
N GLU A 282 -8.48 -4.53 5.74
CA GLU A 282 -9.79 -5.16 5.55
C GLU A 282 -10.88 -4.11 5.37
N PHE A 283 -11.71 -4.24 4.34
CA PHE A 283 -12.90 -3.44 4.07
C PHE A 283 -14.15 -4.29 4.25
N LYS A 284 -15.04 -3.86 5.15
CA LYS A 284 -16.38 -4.45 5.26
C LYS A 284 -17.41 -3.54 4.58
N VAL A 285 -17.93 -3.97 3.44
CA VAL A 285 -18.94 -3.20 2.70
C VAL A 285 -20.31 -3.81 2.92
N GLN A 286 -21.24 -2.98 3.37
CA GLN A 286 -22.64 -3.33 3.51
C GLN A 286 -23.42 -2.85 2.28
N PRO A 287 -24.15 -3.75 1.62
CA PRO A 287 -25.04 -3.39 0.52
C PRO A 287 -26.19 -2.48 0.99
N PRO A 288 -26.74 -1.62 0.11
CA PRO A 288 -27.90 -0.81 0.48
C PRO A 288 -29.09 -1.71 0.86
N ALA A 289 -29.81 -1.35 1.91
CA ALA A 289 -30.86 -2.15 2.53
C ALA A 289 -32.14 -2.37 1.68
N LYS A 290 -32.25 -1.76 0.48
CA LYS A 290 -33.38 -1.97 -0.46
C LYS A 290 -32.90 -1.94 -1.91
N PRO A 291 -33.49 -2.76 -2.80
CA PRO A 291 -33.31 -2.60 -4.24
C PRO A 291 -33.80 -1.20 -4.66
N LEU A 292 -32.98 -0.50 -5.44
CA LEU A 292 -33.27 0.85 -5.92
C LEU A 292 -34.47 0.82 -6.88
N ASN A 293 -35.64 1.27 -6.42
CA ASN A 293 -36.81 1.44 -7.27
C ASN A 293 -36.52 2.54 -8.32
N PRO A 294 -36.72 2.33 -9.63
CA PRO A 294 -36.42 3.34 -10.66
C PRO A 294 -37.15 4.68 -10.47
N ALA A 295 -38.26 4.68 -9.72
CA ALA A 295 -39.05 5.87 -9.40
C ALA A 295 -38.51 6.70 -8.22
N ASP A 296 -37.59 6.17 -7.41
CA ASP A 296 -37.07 6.82 -6.18
C ASP A 296 -35.88 7.76 -6.45
N THR A 297 -35.77 8.33 -7.67
CA THR A 297 -34.64 9.19 -8.09
C THR A 297 -34.57 10.55 -7.38
N LYS A 298 -35.46 10.82 -6.42
CA LYS A 298 -35.39 12.00 -5.56
C LYS A 298 -35.50 11.58 -4.10
N SER A 299 -34.39 11.79 -3.38
CA SER A 299 -34.29 11.99 -1.93
C SER A 299 -34.17 10.83 -0.93
N LYS A 300 -33.68 9.64 -1.28
CA LYS A 300 -33.16 8.72 -0.25
C LYS A 300 -31.80 8.14 -0.64
N GLU A 301 -30.78 8.52 0.13
CA GLU A 301 -29.44 7.91 0.12
C GLU A 301 -29.59 6.41 0.41
N SER A 302 -29.70 5.59 -0.62
CA SER A 302 -29.36 4.17 -0.55
C SER A 302 -27.82 4.07 -0.54
N SER A 303 -27.19 4.58 0.52
CA SER A 303 -25.74 4.63 0.63
C SER A 303 -25.22 3.24 0.95
N LEU A 304 -24.52 2.66 -0.02
CA LEU A 304 -23.59 1.58 0.22
C LEU A 304 -22.55 2.10 1.23
N TYR A 305 -22.39 1.42 2.36
CA TYR A 305 -21.53 1.89 3.45
C TYR A 305 -20.36 0.93 3.69
N CYS A 306 -19.20 1.48 4.01
CA CYS A 306 -18.00 0.71 4.36
C CYS A 306 -17.69 0.94 5.84
N ASP A 307 -18.13 0.02 6.71
CA ASP A 307 -18.20 0.23 8.16
C ASP A 307 -16.92 0.00 8.92
N THR A 308 -16.09 -0.93 8.46
CA THR A 308 -14.96 -1.39 9.28
C THR A 308 -13.76 -1.51 8.39
N ILE A 309 -12.79 -0.62 8.66
CA ILE A 309 -11.46 -0.71 8.12
C ILE A 309 -10.54 -1.15 9.26
N ARG A 310 -9.94 -2.32 9.14
CA ARG A 310 -8.97 -2.83 10.12
C ARG A 310 -7.64 -3.05 9.43
N ALA A 311 -6.60 -2.50 10.04
CA ALA A 311 -5.21 -2.82 9.78
C ALA A 311 -4.77 -3.83 10.84
N LYS A 312 -4.28 -4.99 10.40
CA LYS A 312 -3.64 -6.01 11.24
C LYS A 312 -2.30 -6.41 10.64
#